data_AF-A0A9X6XDL6-F1
#
_entry.id   AF-A0A9X6XDL6-F1
#
_cell.length_a   1.000
_cell.length_b   1.000
_cell.length_c   1.000
_cell.angle_alpha   90.00
_cell.angle_beta   90.00
_cell.angle_gamma   90.00
#
_symmetry.space_group_name_H-M   'P 1'
#
loop_
_entity.id
_entity.type
_entity.pdbx_description
1 polymer ?
#
loop_
_entity_poly.entity_id
_entity_poly.type
_entity_poly.pdbx_seq_one_letter_code
_entity_poly.pdbx_strand_id
1 'polypeptide(L)'
;MEKMIDFNGLILYGSIIILCMILFVLKIKFKKDIVYLFFFTIMYIYLCYVLKYTQFPIYASQTFRSMIGLHAWKNLNLVPLFNLTMQDLETFFLNVLMTIPFGFGLPFITKSTF
;
A
#
# COMPACT_ATOMS: atom_id res chain seq x y z
N MET A 1 26.69 -6.17 10.63
CA MET A 1 26.17 -5.31 9.55
C MET A 1 24.72 -5.68 9.35
N GLU A 2 23.81 -4.86 9.88
CA GLU A 2 22.38 -5.14 9.81
C GLU A 2 21.92 -5.00 8.35
N LYS A 3 21.36 -6.08 7.78
CA LYS A 3 20.76 -6.02 6.45
C LYS A 3 19.35 -5.47 6.61
N MET A 4 19.19 -4.18 6.30
CA MET A 4 17.89 -3.53 6.13
C MET A 4 17.46 -3.75 4.68
N ILE A 5 16.27 -4.30 4.50
CA ILE A 5 15.64 -4.40 3.18
C ILE A 5 14.69 -3.21 3.08
N ASP A 6 14.99 -2.30 2.15
CA ASP A 6 14.18 -1.13 1.84
C ASP A 6 13.39 -1.31 0.55
N PHE A 7 12.31 -0.55 0.40
CA PHE A 7 11.57 -0.44 -0.88
C PHE A 7 12.35 0.43 -1.89
N ASN A 8 13.58 0.05 -2.17
CA ASN A 8 14.50 0.75 -3.08
C ASN A 8 15.25 -0.27 -3.96
N GLY A 9 15.83 0.21 -5.06
CA GLY A 9 16.62 -0.62 -5.97
C GLY A 9 15.83 -1.83 -6.48
N LEU A 10 16.29 -3.04 -6.14
CA LEU A 10 15.73 -4.32 -6.63
C LEU A 10 14.21 -4.45 -6.42
N ILE A 11 13.68 -4.02 -5.27
CA ILE A 11 12.25 -4.14 -4.97
C ILE A 11 11.42 -3.16 -5.81
N LEU A 12 11.94 -1.94 -6.02
CA LEU A 12 11.32 -0.96 -6.90
C LEU A 12 11.32 -1.43 -8.36
N TYR A 13 12.45 -1.94 -8.86
CA TYR A 13 12.51 -2.47 -10.22
C TYR A 13 11.60 -3.70 -10.38
N GLY A 14 11.56 -4.57 -9.37
CA GLY A 14 10.66 -5.72 -9.33
C GLY A 14 9.19 -5.32 -9.38
N SER A 15 8.77 -4.31 -8.62
CA SER A 15 7.38 -3.84 -8.62
C SER A 15 6.97 -3.23 -9.96
N ILE A 16 7.88 -2.55 -10.67
CA ILE A 16 7.64 -2.03 -12.02
C ILE A 16 7.50 -3.19 -13.03
N ILE A 17 8.39 -4.19 -12.96
CA ILE A 17 8.32 -5.36 -13.85
C ILE A 17 7.00 -6.11 -13.65
N ILE A 18 6.58 -6.31 -12.40
CA ILE A 18 5.29 -6.95 -12.07
C ILE A 18 4.12 -6.13 -12.64
N LEU A 19 4.14 -4.80 -12.50
CA LEU A 19 3.12 -3.93 -13.08
C LEU A 19 3.04 -4.12 -14.60
N CYS A 20 4.19 -4.08 -15.30
CA CYS A 20 4.23 -4.27 -16.74
C CYS A 20 3.68 -5.65 -17.17
N MET A 21 4.05 -6.73 -16.46
CA MET A 21 3.50 -8.07 -16.71
C MET A 21 1.98 -8.11 -16.53
N ILE A 22 1.47 -7.52 -15.46
CA ILE A 22 0.03 -7.47 -15.20
C ILE A 22 -0.69 -6.67 -16.29
N LEU A 23 -0.21 -5.47 -16.63
CA LEU A 23 -0.80 -4.65 -17.68
C LEU A 23 -0.82 -5.36 -19.04
N PHE A 24 0.26 -6.08 -19.37
CA PHE A 24 0.34 -6.90 -20.57
C PHE A 24 -0.72 -8.00 -20.58
N VAL A 25 -0.88 -8.73 -19.47
CA VAL A 25 -1.90 -9.78 -19.32
C VAL A 25 -3.31 -9.19 -19.40
N LEU A 26 -3.58 -8.08 -18.71
CA LEU A 26 -4.88 -7.40 -18.74
C LEU A 26 -5.23 -6.90 -20.15
N LYS A 27 -4.25 -6.37 -20.90
CA LYS A 27 -4.48 -5.87 -22.26
C LYS A 27 -4.70 -7.01 -23.26
N ILE A 28 -3.90 -8.07 -23.21
CA ILE A 28 -3.94 -9.14 -24.22
C ILE A 28 -4.98 -10.19 -23.91
N LYS A 29 -4.98 -10.72 -22.68
CA LYS A 29 -5.86 -11.83 -22.29
C LYS A 29 -7.29 -11.35 -22.00
N PHE A 30 -7.40 -10.22 -21.31
CA PHE A 30 -8.70 -9.69 -20.87
C PHE A 30 -9.24 -8.54 -21.73
N LYS A 31 -8.46 -8.08 -22.73
CA LYS A 31 -8.84 -7.01 -23.67
C LYS A 31 -9.43 -5.77 -23.00
N LYS A 32 -8.94 -5.44 -21.80
CA LYS A 32 -9.45 -4.31 -21.02
C LYS A 32 -9.18 -2.98 -21.71
N ASP A 33 -10.09 -2.04 -21.49
CA ASP A 33 -10.00 -0.68 -22.01
C ASP A 33 -8.76 0.06 -21.47
N ILE A 34 -8.27 1.04 -22.24
CA ILE A 34 -7.17 1.90 -21.83
C ILE A 34 -7.51 2.66 -20.54
N VAL A 35 -8.77 3.11 -20.38
CA VAL A 35 -9.26 3.80 -19.18
C VAL A 35 -9.14 2.89 -17.96
N TYR A 36 -9.52 1.61 -18.10
CA TYR A 36 -9.38 0.63 -17.02
C TYR A 36 -7.91 0.45 -16.60
N LEU A 37 -7.02 0.30 -17.58
CA LEU A 37 -5.58 0.13 -17.33
C LEU A 37 -4.97 1.34 -16.62
N PHE A 38 -5.43 2.55 -16.94
CA PHE A 38 -5.00 3.76 -16.28
C PHE A 38 -5.37 3.77 -14.80
N PHE A 39 -6.66 3.54 -14.47
CA PHE A 39 -7.10 3.46 -13.07
C PHE A 39 -6.44 2.32 -12.30
N PHE A 40 -6.25 1.16 -12.95
CA PHE A 40 -5.53 0.04 -12.38
C PHE A 40 -4.08 0.42 -12.03
N THR A 41 -3.40 1.15 -12.91
CA THR A 41 -2.03 1.61 -12.68
C THR A 41 -1.93 2.57 -11.50
N ILE A 42 -2.85 3.54 -11.40
CA ILE A 42 -2.93 4.45 -10.25
C ILE A 42 -3.12 3.64 -8.96
N MET A 43 -4.04 2.68 -8.96
CA MET A 43 -4.30 1.83 -7.80
C MET A 43 -3.08 1.02 -7.39
N TYR A 44 -2.37 0.45 -8.37
CA TYR A 44 -1.16 -0.34 -8.13
C TYR A 44 -0.03 0.50 -7.51
N ILE A 45 0.19 1.72 -8.03
CA ILE A 45 1.19 2.65 -7.48
C ILE A 45 0.83 3.01 -6.05
N TYR A 46 -0.43 3.34 -5.79
CA TYR A 46 -0.94 3.58 -4.45
C TYR A 46 -0.64 2.39 -3.51
N LEU A 47 -0.93 1.16 -3.94
CA LEU A 47 -0.67 -0.06 -3.16
C LEU A 47 0.84 -0.24 -2.88
N CYS A 48 1.71 0.09 -3.83
CA CYS A 48 3.16 0.09 -3.61
C CYS A 48 3.57 1.09 -2.53
N TYR A 49 2.98 2.29 -2.49
CA TYR A 49 3.24 3.27 -1.43
C TYR A 49 2.72 2.79 -0.08
N VAL A 50 1.52 2.21 -0.02
CA VAL A 50 0.99 1.62 1.21
C VAL A 50 1.96 0.56 1.74
N LEU A 51 2.42 -0.35 0.89
CA LEU A 51 3.39 -1.38 1.27
C LEU A 51 4.72 -0.75 1.74
N LYS A 52 5.23 0.24 1.01
CA LYS A 52 6.46 0.96 1.37
C LYS A 52 6.37 1.60 2.76
N TYR A 53 5.26 2.26 3.09
CA TYR A 53 5.11 2.95 4.37
C TYR A 53 4.72 2.04 5.54
N THR A 54 4.07 0.90 5.27
CA THR A 54 3.57 0.01 6.33
C THR A 54 4.46 -1.19 6.61
N GLN A 55 5.12 -1.74 5.59
CA GLN A 55 5.90 -2.98 5.72
C GLN A 55 7.41 -2.76 5.71
N PHE A 56 7.88 -1.66 5.13
CA PHE A 56 9.31 -1.35 5.04
C PHE A 56 9.71 -0.27 6.05
N PRO A 57 10.96 -0.29 6.56
CA PRO A 57 12.01 -1.30 6.31
C PRO A 57 11.76 -2.66 7.00
N ILE A 58 12.04 -3.75 6.28
CA ILE A 58 12.01 -5.10 6.86
C ILE A 58 13.39 -5.39 7.45
N TYR A 59 13.48 -5.40 8.77
CA TYR A 59 14.69 -5.74 9.50
C TYR A 59 14.85 -7.26 9.61
N ALA A 60 15.94 -7.81 9.08
CA ALA A 60 16.19 -9.25 9.03
C ALA A 60 16.83 -9.84 10.32
N SER A 61 16.70 -9.19 11.49
CA SER A 61 17.30 -9.67 12.75
C SER A 61 16.25 -10.23 13.73
N GLN A 62 16.64 -11.30 14.45
CA GLN A 62 15.79 -11.98 15.43
C GLN A 62 15.37 -11.07 16.61
N THR A 63 16.25 -10.14 17.00
CA THR A 63 16.05 -9.14 18.07
C THR A 63 15.05 -8.05 17.69
N PHE A 64 14.97 -7.67 16.40
CA PHE A 64 14.01 -6.67 15.95
C PHE A 64 12.61 -7.25 15.73
N ARG A 65 12.48 -8.56 15.41
CA ARG A 65 11.19 -9.28 15.43
C ARG A 65 10.52 -9.23 16.80
N SER A 66 11.28 -9.39 17.89
CA SER A 66 10.74 -9.23 19.25
C SER A 66 10.35 -7.80 19.59
N MET A 67 11.01 -6.79 19.02
CA MET A 67 10.72 -5.37 19.28
C MET A 67 9.54 -4.84 18.46
N ILE A 68 9.43 -5.22 17.17
CA ILE A 68 8.26 -4.92 16.32
C ILE A 68 6.98 -5.50 16.94
N GLY A 69 7.03 -6.74 17.44
CA GLY A 69 5.87 -7.36 18.11
C GLY A 69 5.41 -6.62 19.38
N LEU A 70 6.32 -5.93 20.08
CA LEU A 70 6.05 -5.20 21.32
C LEU A 70 5.65 -3.73 21.11
N HIS A 71 6.17 -3.07 20.07
CA HIS A 71 5.92 -1.64 19.79
C HIS A 71 4.92 -1.37 18.66
N ALA A 72 4.67 -2.32 17.75
CA ALA A 72 3.69 -2.14 16.69
C ALA A 72 2.31 -1.85 17.29
N TRP A 73 1.88 -2.63 18.29
CA TRP A 73 0.60 -2.43 18.98
C TRP A 73 0.52 -1.12 19.78
N LYS A 74 1.65 -0.65 20.33
CA LYS A 74 1.72 0.56 21.15
C LYS A 74 1.53 1.85 20.34
N ASN A 75 1.90 1.83 19.06
CA ASN A 75 1.76 2.96 18.15
C ASN A 75 0.54 2.87 17.22
N LEU A 76 -0.24 1.77 17.30
CA LEU A 76 -1.54 1.71 16.64
C LEU A 76 -2.51 2.58 17.43
N ASN A 77 -2.82 3.76 16.89
CA ASN A 77 -3.85 4.62 17.43
C ASN A 77 -5.23 4.00 17.14
N LEU A 78 -5.63 3.04 17.98
CA LEU A 78 -6.91 2.33 17.92
C LEU A 78 -8.03 3.11 18.61
N VAL A 79 -7.75 4.29 19.16
CA VAL A 79 -8.74 5.10 19.89
C VAL A 79 -9.81 5.56 18.91
N PRO A 80 -11.02 4.97 18.96
CA PRO A 80 -12.10 5.43 18.13
C PRO A 80 -12.76 6.57 18.91
N LEU A 81 -12.57 7.80 18.46
CA LEU A 81 -13.50 8.92 18.69
C LEU A 81 -13.62 9.51 20.12
N PHE A 82 -12.91 9.01 21.14
CA PHE A 82 -12.95 9.60 22.49
C PHE A 82 -11.58 10.12 22.94
N ASN A 83 -11.51 11.41 23.29
CA ASN A 83 -10.32 12.22 23.62
C ASN A 83 -9.35 12.50 22.45
N LEU A 84 -9.83 13.17 21.42
CA LEU A 84 -9.02 13.60 20.27
C LEU A 84 -8.07 14.76 20.66
N THR A 85 -6.77 14.51 20.60
CA THR A 85 -5.74 15.55 20.58
C THR A 85 -5.52 16.01 19.13
N MET A 86 -4.98 17.22 18.90
CA MET A 86 -4.76 17.74 17.54
C MET A 86 -3.88 16.82 16.65
N GLN A 87 -2.97 16.06 17.26
CA GLN A 87 -2.12 15.07 16.58
C GLN A 87 -2.90 13.80 16.15
N ASP A 88 -3.95 13.45 16.90
CA ASP A 88 -4.82 12.31 16.58
C ASP A 88 -5.72 12.61 15.38
N LEU A 89 -6.13 13.87 15.21
CA LEU A 89 -6.91 14.33 14.06
C LEU A 89 -6.13 14.20 12.75
N GLU A 90 -4.87 14.65 12.73
CA GLU A 90 -4.02 14.51 11.54
C GLU A 90 -3.85 13.04 11.15
N THR A 91 -3.56 12.18 12.13
CA THR A 91 -3.41 10.73 11.92
C THR A 91 -4.71 10.10 11.42
N PHE A 92 -5.85 10.52 11.97
CA PHE A 92 -7.17 10.08 11.52
C PHE A 92 -7.44 10.47 10.07
N PHE A 93 -7.22 11.74 9.69
CA PHE A 93 -7.39 12.20 8.31
C PHE A 93 -6.48 11.46 7.35
N LEU A 94 -5.22 11.23 7.72
CA LEU A 94 -4.28 10.45 6.92
C LEU A 94 -4.74 9.00 6.74
N ASN A 95 -5.25 8.36 7.79
CA ASN A 95 -5.81 7.01 7.71
C ASN A 95 -7.05 6.95 6.81
N VAL A 96 -7.97 7.91 6.93
CA VAL A 96 -9.14 8.01 6.05
C VAL A 96 -8.73 8.25 4.60
N LEU A 97 -7.81 9.19 4.35
CA LEU A 97 -7.27 9.49 3.02
C LEU A 97 -6.63 8.24 2.39
N MET A 98 -5.88 7.47 3.18
CA MET A 98 -5.33 6.20 2.74
C MET A 98 -6.44 5.21 2.35
N THR A 99 -7.63 5.23 2.92
CA THR A 99 -8.70 4.29 2.51
C THR A 99 -9.50 4.71 1.27
N ILE A 100 -9.40 5.96 0.81
CA ILE A 100 -10.16 6.50 -0.34
C ILE A 100 -9.95 5.68 -1.63
N PRO A 101 -8.71 5.29 -2.01
CA PRO A 101 -8.50 4.46 -3.19
C PRO A 101 -9.22 3.10 -3.11
N PHE A 102 -9.32 2.50 -1.93
CA PHE A 102 -10.11 1.27 -1.75
C PHE A 102 -11.62 1.52 -1.89
N GLY A 103 -12.12 2.65 -1.39
CA GLY A 103 -13.53 3.01 -1.49
C GLY A 103 -13.99 3.35 -2.91
N PHE A 104 -13.14 4.02 -3.69
CA PHE A 104 -13.50 4.51 -5.03
C PHE A 104 -12.89 3.68 -6.15
N GLY A 105 -11.57 3.47 -6.14
CA GLY A 105 -10.90 2.82 -7.26
C GLY A 105 -11.11 1.31 -7.32
N LEU A 106 -11.34 0.62 -6.18
CA LEU A 106 -11.66 -0.81 -6.20
C LEU A 106 -13.00 -1.10 -6.90
N PRO A 107 -14.11 -0.37 -6.64
CA PRO A 107 -15.33 -0.47 -7.46
C PRO A 107 -15.12 -0.23 -8.95
N PHE A 108 -14.29 0.76 -9.34
CA PHE A 108 -14.00 1.00 -10.77
C PHE A 108 -13.29 -0.18 -11.43
N ILE A 109 -12.44 -0.90 -10.68
CA ILE A 109 -11.69 -2.07 -11.20
C ILE A 109 -12.55 -3.35 -11.16
N THR A 110 -13.49 -3.48 -10.22
CA THR A 110 -14.29 -4.70 -10.02
C THR A 110 -15.64 -4.68 -10.73
N LYS A 111 -16.28 -3.51 -10.86
CA LYS A 111 -17.59 -3.35 -11.51
C LYS A 111 -17.50 -2.84 -12.96
N SER A 112 -16.31 -2.55 -13.48
CA SER A 112 -16.09 -2.26 -14.90
C SER A 112 -16.32 -3.52 -15.75
N THR A 113 -17.60 -3.80 -15.96
CA THR A 113 -18.14 -4.44 -17.16
C THR A 113 -18.51 -3.29 -18.10
N PHE A 114 -17.50 -2.78 -18.81
CA PHE A 114 -17.70 -2.03 -20.04
C PHE A 114 -17.03 -2.85 -21.14
#